data_AF-A0A920LQJ2-F1
#
_entry.id   AF-A0A920LQJ2-F1
#
_cell.length_a   1.000
_cell.length_b   1.000
_cell.length_c   1.000
_cell.angle_alpha   90.00
_cell.angle_beta   90.00
_cell.angle_gamma   90.00
#
_symmetry.space_group_name_H-M   'P 1'
#
loop_
_entity.id
_entity.type
_entity.pdbx_description
1 polymer ?
#
loop_
_entity_poly.entity_id
_entity_poly.type
_entity_poly.pdbx_seq_one_letter_code
_entity_poly.pdbx_strand_id
1 'polypeptide(L)'
;MPLSRNTANPNVVKALLAHDGRALYFSRSAIPHVRDVEPADWHRHTTYWGHVGIYGFRGDVLQAWGQLPSSPLEDLERLEQLRLIEAGYTIATFPVAGTPSVDTAEQLAQARAMV
;
A
#
# COMPACT_ATOMS: atom_id res chain seq x y z
N MET A 1 -6.24 -4.48 -1.22
CA MET A 1 -6.46 -5.64 -2.11
C MET A 1 -5.49 -6.77 -1.76
N PRO A 2 -5.92 -8.04 -1.64
CA PRO A 2 -4.98 -9.15 -1.42
C PRO A 2 -4.11 -9.39 -2.66
N LEU A 3 -2.79 -9.56 -2.47
CA LEU A 3 -1.84 -9.87 -3.54
C LEU A 3 -1.68 -11.37 -3.67
N SER A 4 -1.94 -11.91 -4.86
CA SER A 4 -1.77 -13.33 -5.16
C SER A 4 -0.36 -13.70 -5.62
N ARG A 5 0.38 -12.76 -6.23
CA ARG A 5 1.75 -12.91 -6.75
C ARG A 5 2.49 -11.57 -6.76
N ASN A 6 3.80 -11.59 -7.03
CA ASN A 6 4.63 -10.40 -7.26
C ASN A 6 4.74 -9.44 -6.07
N THR A 7 4.80 -9.97 -4.84
CA THR A 7 4.93 -9.21 -3.59
C THR A 7 6.20 -8.33 -3.55
N ALA A 8 7.25 -8.74 -4.26
CA ALA A 8 8.51 -8.02 -4.37
C ALA A 8 8.48 -6.82 -5.34
N ASN A 9 7.41 -6.63 -6.13
CA ASN A 9 7.35 -5.50 -7.07
C ASN A 9 7.29 -4.16 -6.32
N PRO A 10 8.28 -3.27 -6.48
CA PRO A 10 8.31 -1.97 -5.80
C PRO A 10 7.26 -0.98 -6.33
N ASN A 11 6.66 -1.24 -7.50
CA ASN A 11 5.56 -0.44 -8.03
C ASN A 11 4.23 -0.76 -7.35
N VAL A 12 4.12 -1.93 -6.71
CA VAL A 12 2.98 -2.28 -5.88
C VAL A 12 3.29 -1.93 -4.44
N VAL A 13 2.61 -0.94 -3.89
CA VAL A 13 2.78 -0.54 -2.49
C VAL A 13 2.10 -1.57 -1.59
N LYS A 14 2.84 -2.11 -0.61
CA LYS A 14 2.31 -3.03 0.39
C LYS A 14 1.84 -2.24 1.62
N ALA A 15 0.73 -2.67 2.20
CA ALA A 15 0.21 -2.16 3.45
C ALA A 15 0.29 -3.24 4.53
N LEU A 16 0.91 -2.92 5.67
CA LEU A 16 0.85 -3.75 6.86
C LEU A 16 -0.35 -3.29 7.68
N LEU A 17 -1.25 -4.21 8.03
CA LEU A 17 -2.51 -3.89 8.70
C LEU A 17 -2.51 -4.46 10.13
N ALA A 18 -3.13 -3.74 11.06
CA ALA A 18 -3.44 -4.27 12.38
C ALA A 18 -4.72 -5.13 12.33
N HIS A 19 -5.02 -5.82 13.44
CA HIS A 19 -6.22 -6.65 13.56
C HIS A 19 -7.55 -5.89 13.39
N ASP A 20 -7.55 -4.59 13.73
CA ASP A 20 -8.70 -3.69 13.58
C ASP A 20 -8.83 -3.10 12.16
N GLY A 21 -7.93 -3.48 11.23
CA GLY A 21 -7.94 -2.99 9.85
C GLY A 21 -7.30 -1.62 9.65
N ARG A 22 -6.74 -0.98 10.67
CA ARG A 22 -5.93 0.24 10.45
C ARG A 22 -4.58 -0.11 9.82
N ALA A 23 -4.07 0.76 8.97
CA ALA A 23 -2.72 0.64 8.46
C ALA A 23 -1.70 0.91 9.59
N LEU A 24 -0.79 -0.03 9.79
CA LEU A 24 0.40 0.14 10.62
C LEU A 24 1.51 0.85 9.84
N TYR A 25 1.68 0.46 8.58
CA TYR A 25 2.73 1.01 7.72
C TYR A 25 2.46 0.74 6.23
N PHE A 26 3.07 1.54 5.35
CA PHE A 26 3.10 1.33 3.91
C PHE A 26 4.55 1.25 3.41
N SER A 27 4.84 0.35 2.47
CA SER A 27 6.19 0.21 1.93
C SER A 27 6.19 -0.31 0.50
N ARG A 28 7.17 0.11 -0.29
CA ARG A 28 7.52 -0.52 -1.57
C ARG A 28 8.27 -1.84 -1.37
N SER A 29 8.86 -2.08 -0.21
CA SER A 29 9.42 -3.38 0.18
C SER A 29 8.32 -4.38 0.50
N ALA A 30 8.60 -5.68 0.32
CA ALA A 30 7.68 -6.72 0.73
C ALA A 30 7.63 -6.80 2.28
N ILE A 31 6.50 -6.41 2.85
CA ILE A 31 6.23 -6.47 4.30
C ILE A 31 4.93 -7.24 4.61
N PRO A 32 4.88 -8.05 5.67
CA PRO A 32 5.98 -8.32 6.62
C PRO A 32 7.06 -9.22 6.02
N HIS A 33 8.25 -9.22 6.61
CA HIS A 33 9.24 -10.26 6.37
C HIS A 33 8.73 -11.58 6.96
N VAL A 34 8.85 -12.68 6.21
CA VAL A 34 8.52 -14.02 6.72
C VAL A 34 9.82 -14.72 7.10
N ARG A 35 10.05 -14.81 8.42
CA ARG A 35 11.25 -15.43 8.99
C ARG A 35 11.32 -16.92 8.60
N ASP A 36 12.53 -17.40 8.33
CA ASP A 36 12.82 -18.81 8.06
C ASP A 36 12.08 -19.40 6.83
N VAL A 37 11.61 -18.53 5.93
CA VAL A 37 10.97 -18.89 4.66
C VAL A 37 11.65 -18.15 3.53
N GLU A 38 11.91 -18.84 2.41
CA GLU A 38 12.46 -18.22 1.21
C GLU A 38 11.52 -17.14 0.65
N PRO A 39 12.03 -15.97 0.21
CA PRO A 39 11.20 -14.86 -0.31
C PRO A 39 10.20 -15.27 -1.40
N ALA A 40 10.54 -16.27 -2.22
CA ALA A 40 9.67 -16.80 -3.26
C ALA A 40 8.37 -17.40 -2.71
N ASP A 41 8.39 -17.94 -1.49
CA ASP A 41 7.28 -18.64 -0.85
C ASP A 41 6.49 -17.79 0.14
N TRP A 42 6.92 -16.55 0.45
CA TRP A 42 6.27 -15.70 1.46
C TRP A 42 4.76 -15.54 1.29
N HIS A 43 4.29 -15.42 0.04
CA HIS A 43 2.87 -15.28 -0.31
C HIS A 43 2.01 -16.49 0.09
N ARG A 44 2.62 -17.65 0.37
CA ARG A 44 1.95 -18.87 0.83
C ARG A 44 1.72 -18.89 2.34
N HIS A 45 2.47 -18.08 3.09
CA HIS A 45 2.46 -18.08 4.55
C HIS A 45 1.70 -16.89 5.15
N THR A 46 1.48 -15.84 4.36
CA THR A 46 0.70 -14.68 4.81
C THR A 46 0.05 -13.97 3.63
N THR A 47 -1.03 -13.25 3.92
CA THR A 47 -1.66 -12.36 2.94
C THR A 47 -0.92 -11.04 2.90
N TYR A 48 -0.37 -10.71 1.74
CA TYR A 48 0.14 -9.36 1.47
C TYR A 48 -1.00 -8.49 0.96
N TRP A 49 -1.09 -7.28 1.50
CA TRP A 49 -2.09 -6.30 1.08
C TRP A 49 -1.46 -5.28 0.15
N GLY A 50 -1.93 -5.21 -1.09
CA GLY A 50 -1.66 -4.13 -2.01
C GLY A 50 -2.54 -2.93 -1.68
N HIS A 51 -1.91 -1.77 -1.56
CA HIS A 51 -2.59 -0.49 -1.44
C HIS A 51 -3.22 -0.08 -2.77
N VAL A 52 -4.43 0.49 -2.69
CA VAL A 52 -5.14 1.08 -3.82
C VAL A 52 -5.27 2.57 -3.51
N GLY A 53 -4.81 3.44 -4.41
CA GLY A 53 -4.69 4.89 -4.21
C GLY A 53 -6.03 5.65 -4.19
N ILE A 54 -7.01 5.15 -3.43
CA ILE A 54 -8.30 5.80 -3.18
C ILE A 54 -8.36 6.13 -1.69
N TYR A 55 -8.68 7.38 -1.39
CA TYR A 55 -8.71 7.89 -0.03
C TYR A 55 -10.00 8.66 0.24
N GLY A 56 -10.47 8.56 1.48
CA GLY A 56 -11.47 9.46 2.05
C GLY A 56 -10.84 10.21 3.21
N PHE A 57 -10.86 11.54 3.17
CA PHE A 57 -10.29 12.38 4.21
C PHE A 57 -11.38 13.12 4.99
N ARG A 58 -11.16 13.29 6.29
CA ARG A 58 -11.86 14.32 7.05
C ARG A 58 -11.32 15.69 6.62
N GLY A 59 -12.20 16.68 6.56
CA GLY A 59 -11.82 18.03 6.10
C GLY A 59 -10.74 18.69 6.96
N ASP A 60 -10.79 18.49 8.27
CA ASP A 60 -9.80 19.00 9.22
C ASP A 60 -8.41 18.38 9.00
N VAL A 61 -8.34 17.08 8.77
CA VAL A 61 -7.08 16.38 8.45
C VAL A 61 -6.47 16.90 7.15
N LEU A 62 -7.29 17.06 6.11
CA LEU A 62 -6.81 17.55 4.82
C LEU A 62 -6.28 18.99 4.91
N GLN A 63 -6.95 19.86 5.68
CA GLN A 63 -6.49 21.23 5.93
C GLN A 63 -5.18 21.27 6.71
N ALA A 64 -4.98 20.35 7.66
CA ALA A 64 -3.77 20.28 8.47
C ALA A 64 -2.57 19.66 7.73
N TRP A 65 -2.79 18.86 6.68
CA TRP A 65 -1.73 18.08 6.02
C TRP A 65 -0.54 18.95 5.57
N GLY A 66 -0.80 20.08 4.91
CA GLY A 66 0.25 20.97 4.43
C GLY A 66 1.10 21.62 5.53
N GLN A 67 0.66 21.56 6.79
CA GLN A 67 1.36 22.11 7.95
C GLN A 67 2.15 21.04 8.71
N LEU A 68 2.03 19.76 8.32
CA LEU A 68 2.75 18.68 8.96
C LEU A 68 4.26 18.79 8.68
N PRO A 69 5.12 18.38 9.63
CA PRO A 69 6.56 18.34 9.42
C PRO A 69 6.95 17.53 8.18
N SER A 70 8.15 17.80 7.66
CA SER A 70 8.75 16.93 6.65
C SER A 70 8.81 15.49 7.16
N SER A 71 8.54 14.54 6.28
CA SER A 71 8.48 13.12 6.59
C SER A 71 9.64 12.39 5.90
N PRO A 72 10.69 11.99 6.62
CA PRO A 72 11.77 11.18 6.06
C PRO A 72 11.25 9.87 5.46
N LEU A 73 10.19 9.28 6.03
CA LEU A 73 9.62 8.04 5.50
C LEU A 73 8.91 8.28 4.16
N GLU A 74 8.14 9.36 4.02
CA GLU A 74 7.58 9.78 2.74
C GLU A 74 8.67 9.99 1.69
N ASP A 75 9.78 10.64 2.04
CA ASP A 75 10.87 10.94 1.10
C ASP A 75 11.60 9.67 0.62
N LEU A 76 11.85 8.73 1.53
CA LEU A 76 12.54 7.47 1.24
C LEU A 76 11.68 6.52 0.39
N GLU A 77 10.40 6.37 0.77
CA GLU A 77 9.49 5.44 0.10
C GLU A 77 8.74 6.10 -1.07
N ARG A 78 8.74 7.43 -1.18
CA ARG A 78 7.90 8.21 -2.11
C ARG A 78 6.42 7.84 -1.95
N LEU A 79 5.94 7.94 -0.71
CA LEU A 79 4.56 7.62 -0.28
C LEU A 79 4.01 8.69 0.67
N GLU A 80 3.15 9.57 0.15
CA GLU A 80 2.60 10.73 0.87
C GLU A 80 1.86 10.38 2.17
N GLN A 81 1.20 9.22 2.21
CA GLN A 81 0.43 8.79 3.36
C GLN A 81 1.30 8.45 4.58
N LEU A 82 2.62 8.28 4.40
CA LEU A 82 3.55 8.06 5.51
C LEU A 82 3.74 9.30 6.37
N ARG A 83 3.58 10.52 5.83
CA ARG A 83 3.59 11.75 6.64
C ARG A 83 2.48 11.78 7.67
N LEU A 84 1.29 11.31 7.28
CA LEU A 84 0.16 11.19 8.20
C LEU A 84 0.47 10.18 9.32
N ILE A 85 1.07 9.03 8.99
CA ILE A 85 1.49 8.04 9.98
C ILE A 85 2.56 8.61 10.93
N GLU A 86 3.60 9.27 10.41
CA GLU A 86 4.65 9.90 11.24
C GLU A 86 4.08 10.99 12.16
N ALA A 87 3.07 11.73 11.70
CA ALA A 87 2.35 12.72 12.51
C ALA A 87 1.34 12.10 13.49
N GLY A 88 1.24 10.77 13.58
CA GLY A 88 0.39 10.06 14.53
C GLY A 88 -1.07 9.91 14.12
N TYR A 89 -1.43 10.24 12.87
CA TYR A 89 -2.78 10.00 12.37
C TYR A 89 -3.02 8.51 12.13
N THR A 90 -4.26 8.08 12.40
CA THR A 90 -4.71 6.74 12.08
C THR A 90 -5.32 6.71 10.68
N ILE A 91 -4.88 5.75 9.86
CA ILE A 91 -5.46 5.49 8.54
C ILE A 91 -6.25 4.19 8.62
N ALA A 92 -7.58 4.30 8.56
CA ALA A 92 -8.45 3.14 8.43
C ALA A 92 -8.37 2.58 7.00
N THR A 93 -8.42 1.25 6.86
CA THR A 93 -8.46 0.59 5.56
C THR A 93 -9.63 -0.37 5.48
N PHE A 94 -10.04 -0.72 4.26
CA PHE A 94 -11.01 -1.78 4.02
C PHE A 94 -10.57 -2.63 2.82
N PRO A 95 -10.79 -3.95 2.85
CA PRO A 95 -10.47 -4.82 1.72
C PRO A 95 -11.32 -4.49 0.50
N VAL A 96 -10.71 -4.55 -0.68
CA VAL A 96 -11.37 -4.44 -1.98
C VAL A 96 -10.94 -5.58 -2.88
N ALA A 97 -11.83 -5.96 -3.81
CA ALA A 97 -11.50 -6.89 -4.88
C ALA A 97 -10.40 -6.32 -5.79
N GLY A 98 -9.70 -7.21 -6.50
CA GLY A 98 -8.59 -6.79 -7.34
C GLY A 98 -9.04 -5.94 -8.53
N THR A 99 -8.47 -4.74 -8.63
CA THR A 99 -8.64 -3.87 -9.80
C THR A 99 -7.34 -3.86 -10.61
N PRO A 100 -7.38 -4.08 -11.93
CA PRO A 100 -6.18 -3.98 -12.75
C PRO A 100 -5.70 -2.51 -12.79
N SER A 101 -4.47 -2.27 -12.33
CA SER A 101 -3.78 -1.00 -12.58
C SER A 101 -3.13 -1.04 -13.97
N VAL A 102 -3.12 0.10 -14.65
CA VAL A 102 -2.52 0.26 -15.98
C VAL A 102 -1.38 1.26 -15.88
N ASP A 103 -0.18 0.73 -15.71
CA ASP A 103 1.07 1.49 -15.57
C ASP A 103 2.05 1.21 -16.73
N THR A 104 1.82 0.15 -17.52
CA THR A 104 2.62 -0.22 -18.71
C THR A 104 1.76 -0.44 -19.96
N ALA A 105 2.41 -0.44 -21.13
CA ALA A 105 1.74 -0.72 -22.40
C ALA A 105 1.11 -2.11 -22.44
N GLU A 106 1.76 -3.11 -21.84
CA GLU A 106 1.24 -4.48 -21.72
C GLU A 106 -0.01 -4.52 -20.85
N GLN A 107 -0.03 -3.81 -19.71
CA GLN A 107 -1.21 -3.72 -18.85
C GLN A 107 -2.37 -3.02 -19.56
N LEU A 108 -2.09 -2.00 -20.39
CA LEU A 108 -3.10 -1.33 -21.20
C LEU A 108 -3.73 -2.31 -22.22
N ALA A 109 -2.91 -3.13 -22.88
CA ALA A 109 -3.40 -4.15 -23.80
C ALA A 109 -4.28 -5.18 -23.09
N GLN A 110 -3.89 -5.62 -21.90
CA GLN A 110 -4.69 -6.53 -21.06
C GLN A 110 -6.02 -5.91 -20.67
N ALA A 111 -6.02 -4.66 -20.18
CA ALA A 111 -7.24 -3.96 -19.78
C ALA A 111 -8.22 -3.80 -20.95
N ARG A 112 -7.73 -3.53 -22.17
CA ARG A 112 -8.55 -3.44 -23.38
C ARG A 112 -9.24 -4.76 -23.76
N ALA A 113 -8.65 -5.90 -23.43
CA ALA A 113 -9.22 -7.21 -23.74
C ALA A 113 -10.33 -7.65 -22.76
N MET A 114 -10.55 -6.89 -21.67
CA MET A 114 -11.57 -7.17 -20.65
C MET A 114 -12.91 -6.47 -20.90
N VAL A 115 -13.01 -5.67 -21.98
CA VAL A 115 -14.19 -4.90 -22.39
C VAL A 115 -14.72 -5.46 -23.70
#